data_AF-A0A2A3LVW4-F1
#
_entry.id   AF-A0A2A3LVW4-F1
#
_cell.length_a   1.000
_cell.length_b   1.000
_cell.length_c   1.000
_cell.angle_alpha   90.00
_cell.angle_beta   90.00
_cell.angle_gamma   90.00
#
_symmetry.space_group_name_H-M   'P 1'
#
loop_
_entity.id
_entity.type
_entity.pdbx_description
1 polymer ?
#
loop_
_entity_poly.entity_id
_entity_poly.type
_entity_poly.pdbx_seq_one_letter_code
_entity_poly.pdbx_strand_id
1 'polypeptide(L)'
;MASYEQFAWQDALALATWLKSAFDLVQVKEAFDALSVEQLHAFESESEIFIRELLAKPVSQRPAYLRKVGKNVGAMTQAMLIVLSIIAQVRVMEVIEIRDRFRYSLSPGSGNRATCASIYAFNNEMRDVTFMDWPTRVFEVLAEQEAEHKAFLATHGDILEQWAAAVRPLPPEAD
;
A
#
# COMPACT_ATOMS: atom_id res chain seq x y z
N MET A 1 2.05 19.00 -7.32
CA MET A 1 2.13 17.69 -8.00
C MET A 1 1.48 16.68 -7.08
N ALA A 2 0.24 16.27 -7.34
CA ALA A 2 -0.24 15.01 -6.77
C ALA A 2 0.32 13.93 -7.71
N SER A 3 1.56 13.49 -7.46
CA SER A 3 2.22 12.52 -8.35
C SER A 3 1.57 11.14 -8.14
N TYR A 4 1.47 10.37 -9.21
CA TYR A 4 0.96 9.00 -9.15
C TYR A 4 1.76 8.12 -8.17
N GLU A 5 3.04 8.43 -7.97
CA GLU A 5 3.92 7.88 -6.94
C GLU A 5 3.38 8.13 -5.53
N GLN A 6 3.05 9.38 -5.18
CA GLN A 6 2.46 9.72 -3.88
C GLN A 6 1.13 9.01 -3.66
N PHE A 7 0.31 8.88 -4.71
CA PHE A 7 -0.93 8.11 -4.65
C PHE A 7 -0.66 6.63 -4.36
N ALA A 8 0.24 5.99 -5.11
CA ALA A 8 0.58 4.58 -4.92
C ALA A 8 1.12 4.31 -3.51
N TRP A 9 1.99 5.18 -3.00
CA TRP A 9 2.51 5.10 -1.64
C TRP A 9 1.42 5.23 -0.56
N GLN A 10 0.55 6.24 -0.68
CA GLN A 10 -0.58 6.43 0.25
C GLN A 10 -1.54 5.25 0.19
N ASP A 11 -1.75 4.67 -0.98
CA ASP A 11 -2.62 3.53 -1.16
C ASP A 11 -2.04 2.26 -0.53
N ALA A 12 -0.71 2.06 -0.61
CA ALA A 12 0.00 0.99 0.09
C ALA A 12 -0.17 1.11 1.61
N LEU A 13 -0.05 2.32 2.18
CA LEU A 13 -0.29 2.58 3.61
C LEU A 13 -1.75 2.30 4.00
N ALA A 14 -2.72 2.67 3.17
CA ALA A 14 -4.13 2.39 3.42
C ALA A 14 -4.43 0.89 3.41
N LEU A 15 -3.85 0.13 2.48
CA LEU A 15 -3.93 -1.33 2.44
C LEU A 15 -3.27 -1.97 3.68
N ALA A 16 -2.09 -1.47 4.10
CA ALA A 16 -1.40 -1.96 5.30
C ALA A 16 -2.22 -1.71 6.58
N THR A 17 -2.82 -0.52 6.70
CA THR A 17 -3.75 -0.18 7.79
C THR A 17 -4.93 -1.15 7.81
N TRP A 18 -5.52 -1.41 6.63
CA TRP A 18 -6.62 -2.35 6.52
C TRP A 18 -6.20 -3.78 6.89
N LEU A 19 -5.05 -4.27 6.40
CA LEU A 19 -4.52 -5.58 6.76
C LEU A 19 -4.36 -5.73 8.27
N LYS A 20 -3.71 -4.75 8.91
CA LYS A 20 -3.46 -4.73 10.36
C LYS A 20 -4.75 -4.69 11.19
N SER A 21 -5.80 -4.02 10.71
CA SER A 21 -7.08 -3.95 11.41
C SER A 21 -7.94 -5.21 11.25
N ALA A 22 -7.79 -5.95 10.15
CA ALA A 22 -8.63 -7.09 9.82
C ALA A 22 -7.98 -8.46 10.11
N PHE A 23 -6.65 -8.52 10.25
CA PHE A 23 -5.89 -9.76 10.38
C PHE A 23 -4.78 -9.65 11.44
N ASP A 24 -4.36 -10.78 11.99
CA ASP A 24 -3.17 -10.87 12.85
C ASP A 24 -1.91 -10.74 11.99
N LEU A 25 -1.26 -9.57 12.06
CA LEU A 25 -0.10 -9.25 11.24
C LEU A 25 1.08 -10.18 11.50
N VAL A 26 1.24 -10.69 12.73
CA VAL A 26 2.34 -11.62 13.08
C VAL A 26 2.15 -12.93 12.32
N GLN A 27 0.96 -13.52 12.38
CA GLN A 27 0.65 -14.75 11.67
C GLN A 27 0.73 -14.58 10.15
N VAL A 28 0.30 -13.43 9.62
CA VAL A 28 0.40 -13.13 8.18
C VAL A 28 1.86 -13.04 7.75
N LYS A 29 2.71 -12.39 8.56
CA LYS A 29 4.15 -12.32 8.27
C LYS A 29 4.81 -13.69 8.32
N GLU A 30 4.52 -14.50 9.34
CA GLU A 30 5.04 -15.87 9.44
C GLU A 30 4.61 -16.73 8.24
N ALA A 31 3.36 -16.60 7.80
CA ALA A 31 2.87 -17.30 6.62
C ALA A 31 3.53 -16.83 5.33
N PHE A 32 3.81 -15.52 5.21
CA PHE A 32 4.54 -14.95 4.09
C PHE A 32 5.99 -15.46 4.06
N ASP A 33 6.70 -15.39 5.18
CA ASP A 33 8.09 -15.79 5.31
C ASP A 33 8.29 -17.32 5.13
N ALA A 34 7.23 -18.11 5.33
CA ALA A 34 7.24 -19.56 5.08
C ALA A 34 7.15 -19.94 3.59
N LEU A 35 6.77 -19.01 2.71
CA LEU A 35 6.69 -19.24 1.27
C LEU A 35 8.02 -18.91 0.60
N SER A 36 8.41 -19.75 -0.36
CA SER A 36 9.51 -19.41 -1.28
C SER A 36 9.10 -18.28 -2.22
N VAL A 37 10.09 -17.58 -2.78
CA VAL A 37 9.88 -16.53 -3.78
C VAL A 37 9.13 -17.08 -4.99
N GLU A 38 9.44 -18.30 -5.44
CA GLU A 38 8.74 -18.96 -6.55
C GLU A 38 7.25 -19.18 -6.24
N GLN A 39 6.91 -19.56 -5.01
CA GLN A 39 5.52 -19.72 -4.58
C GLN A 39 4.80 -18.37 -4.51
N LEU A 40 5.47 -17.31 -4.05
CA LEU A 40 4.91 -15.96 -4.04
C LEU A 40 4.62 -15.47 -5.47
N HIS A 41 5.50 -15.75 -6.42
CA HIS A 41 5.25 -15.46 -7.85
C HIS A 41 4.11 -16.26 -8.44
N ALA A 42 4.03 -17.55 -8.15
CA ALA A 42 2.93 -18.38 -8.61
C ALA A 42 1.61 -17.82 -8.08
N PHE A 43 1.55 -17.49 -6.78
CA PHE A 43 0.38 -16.91 -6.16
C PHE A 43 0.00 -15.56 -6.78
N GLU A 44 0.96 -14.64 -6.95
CA GLU A 44 0.72 -13.35 -7.60
C GLU A 44 0.18 -13.54 -9.02
N SER A 45 0.79 -14.42 -9.81
CA SER A 45 0.40 -14.66 -11.20
C SER A 45 -1.02 -15.21 -11.28
N GLU A 46 -1.37 -16.16 -10.42
CA GLU A 46 -2.72 -16.72 -10.33
C GLU A 46 -3.75 -15.69 -9.83
N SER A 47 -3.30 -14.72 -9.03
CA SER A 47 -4.15 -13.72 -8.39
C SER A 47 -4.15 -12.36 -9.08
N GLU A 48 -3.43 -12.20 -10.20
CA GLU A 48 -3.15 -10.89 -10.84
C GLU A 48 -4.44 -10.09 -11.09
N ILE A 49 -5.48 -10.76 -11.62
CA ILE A 49 -6.77 -10.13 -11.93
C ILE A 49 -7.40 -9.56 -10.66
N PHE A 50 -7.37 -10.31 -9.56
CA PHE A 50 -7.94 -9.87 -8.28
C PHE A 50 -7.14 -8.73 -7.65
N ILE A 51 -5.81 -8.78 -7.74
CA ILE A 51 -4.93 -7.70 -7.26
C ILE A 51 -5.25 -6.43 -8.04
N ARG A 52 -5.22 -6.47 -9.38
CA ARG A 52 -5.50 -5.31 -10.23
C ARG A 52 -6.88 -4.72 -9.96
N GLU A 53 -7.90 -5.58 -9.85
CA GLU A 53 -9.24 -5.12 -9.52
C GLU A 53 -9.32 -4.50 -8.12
N LEU A 54 -8.67 -5.09 -7.11
CA LEU A 54 -8.62 -4.54 -5.75
C LEU A 54 -7.98 -3.15 -5.72
N LEU A 55 -6.86 -2.96 -6.42
CA LEU A 55 -6.17 -1.67 -6.51
C LEU A 55 -7.04 -0.60 -7.20
N ALA A 56 -7.80 -0.98 -8.22
CA ALA A 56 -8.73 -0.08 -8.89
C ALA A 56 -9.96 0.29 -8.05
N LYS A 57 -10.25 -0.42 -6.95
CA LYS A 57 -11.38 -0.10 -6.06
C LYS A 57 -11.02 1.03 -5.10
N PRO A 58 -11.97 1.97 -4.84
CA PRO A 58 -11.86 2.89 -3.73
C PRO A 58 -11.73 2.15 -2.39
N VAL A 59 -11.03 2.76 -1.43
CA VAL A 59 -10.79 2.19 -0.08
C VAL A 59 -12.07 1.66 0.57
N SER A 60 -13.18 2.38 0.47
CA SER A 60 -14.48 1.99 1.05
C SER A 60 -15.10 0.73 0.44
N GLN A 61 -14.73 0.37 -0.80
CA GLN A 61 -15.29 -0.78 -1.52
C GLN A 61 -14.42 -2.04 -1.41
N ARG A 62 -13.14 -1.90 -1.04
CA ARG A 62 -12.19 -3.02 -0.96
C ARG A 62 -12.62 -4.15 -0.02
N PRO A 63 -13.15 -3.88 1.19
CA PRO A 63 -13.62 -4.95 2.07
C PRO A 63 -14.79 -5.75 1.47
N ALA A 64 -15.73 -5.08 0.80
CA ALA A 64 -16.85 -5.74 0.15
C ALA A 64 -16.38 -6.58 -1.05
N TYR A 65 -15.44 -6.05 -1.83
CA TYR A 65 -14.82 -6.77 -2.93
C TYR A 65 -14.08 -8.02 -2.44
N LEU A 66 -13.23 -7.90 -1.43
CA LEU A 66 -12.49 -9.04 -0.86
C LEU A 66 -13.44 -10.10 -0.31
N ARG A 67 -14.53 -9.72 0.37
CA ARG A 67 -15.55 -10.70 0.81
C ARG A 67 -16.20 -11.43 -0.37
N LYS A 68 -16.41 -10.75 -1.50
CA LYS A 68 -17.00 -11.33 -2.71
C LYS A 68 -16.06 -12.33 -3.36
N VAL A 69 -14.82 -11.93 -3.64
CA VAL A 69 -13.85 -12.80 -4.33
C VAL A 69 -13.24 -13.85 -3.40
N GLY A 70 -13.16 -13.53 -2.11
CA GLY A 70 -12.62 -14.36 -1.06
C GLY A 70 -13.59 -15.40 -0.48
N LYS A 71 -14.85 -15.47 -0.96
CA LYS A 71 -15.93 -16.26 -0.34
C LYS A 71 -15.58 -17.73 -0.11
N ASN A 72 -14.75 -18.32 -0.97
CA ASN A 72 -14.41 -19.74 -0.95
C ASN A 72 -12.94 -20.02 -0.56
N VAL A 73 -12.21 -19.00 -0.09
CA VAL A 73 -10.81 -19.14 0.32
C VAL A 73 -10.62 -18.78 1.79
N GLY A 74 -9.58 -19.36 2.40
CA GLY A 74 -9.26 -19.12 3.80
C GLY A 74 -8.87 -17.68 4.09
N ALA A 75 -9.02 -17.25 5.35
CA ALA A 75 -8.65 -15.92 5.80
C ALA A 75 -7.17 -15.59 5.50
N MET A 76 -6.27 -16.58 5.65
CA MET A 76 -4.86 -16.39 5.35
C MET A 76 -4.61 -16.10 3.86
N THR A 77 -5.30 -16.80 2.95
CA THR A 77 -5.23 -16.52 1.51
C THR A 77 -5.69 -15.11 1.18
N GLN A 78 -6.75 -14.63 1.84
CA GLN A 78 -7.23 -13.26 1.67
C GLN A 78 -6.21 -12.23 2.20
N ALA A 79 -5.58 -12.51 3.34
CA ALA A 79 -4.53 -11.66 3.90
C ALA A 79 -3.32 -11.59 2.96
N MET A 80 -2.88 -12.74 2.41
CA MET A 80 -1.79 -12.81 1.44
C MET A 80 -2.09 -12.02 0.16
N LEU A 81 -3.34 -12.05 -0.32
CA LEU A 81 -3.77 -11.21 -1.45
C LEU A 81 -3.59 -9.72 -1.16
N ILE A 82 -3.91 -9.27 0.05
CA ILE A 82 -3.69 -7.88 0.47
C ILE A 82 -2.20 -7.57 0.55
N VAL A 83 -1.37 -8.46 1.12
CA VAL A 83 0.09 -8.29 1.18
C VAL A 83 0.68 -8.12 -0.22
N LEU A 84 0.34 -9.00 -1.16
CA LEU A 84 0.80 -8.89 -2.55
C LEU A 84 0.30 -7.60 -3.22
N SER A 85 -0.89 -7.13 -2.87
CA SER A 85 -1.41 -5.85 -3.35
C SER A 85 -0.64 -4.65 -2.79
N ILE A 86 -0.16 -4.70 -1.54
CA ILE A 86 0.74 -3.70 -0.96
C ILE A 86 2.06 -3.69 -1.73
N ILE A 87 2.67 -4.87 -1.94
CA ILE A 87 3.93 -5.00 -2.69
C ILE A 87 3.74 -4.50 -4.13
N ALA A 88 2.59 -4.77 -4.76
CA ALA A 88 2.28 -4.27 -6.10
C ALA A 88 2.22 -2.73 -6.14
N GLN A 89 1.62 -2.07 -5.14
CA GLN A 89 1.61 -0.61 -5.08
C GLN A 89 3.00 0.00 -4.85
N VAL A 90 3.83 -0.63 -4.02
CA VAL A 90 5.24 -0.22 -3.84
C VAL A 90 6.00 -0.33 -5.16
N ARG A 91 5.84 -1.45 -5.89
CA ARG A 91 6.42 -1.61 -7.23
C ARG A 91 5.92 -0.56 -8.21
N VAL A 92 4.63 -0.22 -8.19
CA VAL A 92 4.07 0.84 -9.05
C VAL A 92 4.72 2.19 -8.75
N MET A 93 4.89 2.53 -7.47
CA MET A 93 5.58 3.76 -7.05
C MET A 93 7.00 3.81 -7.60
N GLU A 94 7.81 2.78 -7.37
CA GLU A 94 9.20 2.69 -7.85
C GLU A 94 9.29 2.77 -9.38
N VAL A 95 8.41 2.05 -10.09
CA VAL A 95 8.35 2.09 -11.55
C VAL A 95 8.00 3.48 -12.07
N ILE A 96 7.11 4.21 -11.39
CA ILE A 96 6.79 5.60 -11.74
C ILE A 96 8.00 6.52 -11.52
N GLU A 97 8.72 6.37 -10.42
CA GLU A 97 9.94 7.14 -10.13
C GLU A 97 11.02 6.90 -11.19
N ILE A 98 11.29 5.63 -11.52
CA ILE A 98 12.26 5.26 -12.56
C ILE A 98 11.78 5.83 -13.91
N ARG A 99 10.52 5.62 -14.29
CA ARG A 99 9.96 6.18 -15.53
C ARG A 99 10.16 7.70 -15.61
N ASP A 100 9.87 8.41 -14.52
CA ASP A 100 9.94 9.87 -14.50
C ASP A 100 11.40 10.37 -14.58
N ARG A 101 12.36 9.66 -13.96
CA ARG A 101 13.81 9.90 -14.10
C ARG A 101 14.29 9.74 -15.54
N PHE A 102 13.83 8.70 -16.23
CA PHE A 102 14.25 8.40 -17.60
C PHE A 102 13.42 9.10 -18.68
N ARG A 103 12.33 9.79 -18.33
CA ARG A 103 11.35 10.38 -19.25
C ARG A 103 11.97 11.13 -20.44
N TYR A 104 12.96 11.99 -20.18
CA TYR A 104 13.61 12.77 -21.23
C TYR A 104 14.66 11.96 -22.01
N SER A 105 15.36 11.04 -21.35
CA SER A 105 16.38 10.19 -21.97
C SER A 105 15.80 9.13 -22.92
N LEU A 106 14.53 8.75 -22.72
CA LEU A 106 13.76 7.82 -23.55
C LEU A 106 12.86 8.52 -24.57
N SER A 107 12.83 9.86 -24.57
CA SER A 107 12.05 10.61 -25.55
C SER A 107 12.60 10.44 -26.97
N PRO A 108 11.73 10.32 -28.00
CA PRO A 108 12.15 10.34 -29.40
C PRO A 108 12.96 11.61 -29.73
N GLY A 109 13.98 11.48 -30.57
CA GLY A 109 14.79 12.62 -31.04
C GLY A 109 16.22 12.69 -30.47
N SER A 110 16.58 11.80 -29.54
CA SER A 110 17.98 11.55 -29.16
C SER A 110 18.69 10.67 -30.21
N GLY A 111 20.02 10.79 -30.33
CA GLY A 111 20.78 9.95 -31.25
C GLY A 111 20.74 8.48 -30.84
N ASN A 112 20.57 7.56 -31.81
CA ASN A 112 20.34 6.13 -31.58
C ASN A 112 21.24 5.48 -30.50
N ARG A 113 22.53 5.82 -30.48
CA ARG A 113 23.48 5.28 -29.48
C ARG A 113 23.14 5.72 -28.06
N ALA A 114 22.78 6.98 -27.86
CA ALA A 114 22.38 7.51 -26.56
C ALA A 114 21.06 6.89 -26.11
N THR A 115 20.10 6.74 -27.01
CA THR A 115 18.82 6.08 -26.71
C THR A 115 19.03 4.63 -26.26
N CYS A 116 19.83 3.83 -26.98
CA CYS A 116 20.13 2.46 -26.59
C CYS A 116 20.82 2.37 -25.22
N ALA A 117 21.76 3.29 -24.93
CA ALA A 117 22.41 3.35 -23.62
C ALA A 117 21.43 3.68 -22.48
N SER A 118 20.53 4.64 -22.71
CA SER A 118 19.48 5.01 -21.74
C SER A 118 18.49 3.88 -21.50
N ILE A 119 18.09 3.14 -22.55
CA ILE A 119 17.22 1.96 -22.41
C ILE A 119 17.90 0.87 -21.58
N TYR A 120 19.20 0.63 -21.81
CA TYR A 120 19.95 -0.34 -21.01
C TYR A 120 20.03 0.06 -19.53
N ALA A 121 20.30 1.33 -19.24
CA ALA A 121 20.30 1.85 -17.87
C ALA A 121 18.90 1.74 -17.23
N PHE A 122 17.84 2.12 -17.94
CA PHE A 122 16.45 1.96 -17.49
C PHE A 122 16.12 0.49 -17.17
N ASN A 123 16.53 -0.44 -18.04
CA ASN A 123 16.30 -1.87 -17.82
C ASN A 123 17.02 -2.37 -16.57
N ASN A 124 18.25 -1.92 -16.29
CA ASN A 124 18.97 -2.30 -15.08
C ASN A 124 18.27 -1.78 -13.83
N GLU A 125 17.82 -0.51 -13.80
CA GLU A 125 17.07 0.01 -12.64
C GLU A 125 15.74 -0.73 -12.43
N MET A 126 15.05 -1.09 -13.51
CA MET A 126 13.82 -1.90 -13.42
C MET A 126 14.04 -3.30 -12.83
N ARG A 127 15.28 -3.83 -12.85
CA ARG A 127 15.62 -5.11 -12.21
C ARG A 127 15.79 -4.99 -10.70
N ASP A 128 16.00 -3.77 -10.20
CA ASP A 128 16.20 -3.47 -8.77
C ASP A 128 14.90 -3.05 -8.06
N VAL A 129 13.78 -3.01 -8.79
CA VAL A 129 12.42 -2.78 -8.23
C VAL A 129 12.10 -3.86 -7.21
N THR A 130 11.52 -3.47 -6.07
CA THR A 130 11.24 -4.34 -4.91
C THR A 130 10.58 -5.65 -5.35
N PHE A 131 11.19 -6.78 -4.97
CA PHE A 131 10.84 -8.08 -5.52
C PHE A 131 10.44 -9.07 -4.44
N MET A 132 9.13 -9.29 -4.27
CA MET A 132 8.56 -10.30 -3.35
C MET A 132 9.07 -10.28 -1.91
N ASP A 133 9.69 -9.18 -1.48
CA ASP A 133 10.07 -8.96 -0.11
C ASP A 133 8.87 -8.47 0.70
N TRP A 134 8.87 -8.81 1.99
CA TRP A 134 7.91 -8.23 2.92
C TRP A 134 8.04 -6.69 2.87
N PRO A 135 6.94 -5.92 2.73
CA PRO A 135 7.00 -4.47 2.53
C PRO A 135 7.28 -3.74 3.84
N THR A 136 8.47 -3.97 4.40
CA THR A 136 8.93 -3.55 5.72
C THR A 136 8.78 -2.05 5.90
N ARG A 137 9.22 -1.26 4.91
CA ARG A 137 9.15 0.20 4.97
C ARG A 137 7.73 0.74 5.14
N VAL A 138 6.74 0.09 4.51
CA VAL A 138 5.32 0.48 4.64
C VAL A 138 4.85 0.29 6.09
N PHE A 139 5.20 -0.83 6.71
CA PHE A 139 4.81 -1.12 8.10
C PHE A 139 5.59 -0.31 9.14
N GLU A 140 6.86 0.01 8.87
CA GLU A 140 7.65 0.92 9.71
C GLU A 140 7.03 2.32 9.73
N VAL A 141 6.75 2.89 8.56
CA VAL A 141 6.13 4.22 8.46
C VAL A 141 4.74 4.23 9.10
N LEU A 142 3.96 3.16 8.94
CA LEU A 142 2.68 3.03 9.63
C LEU A 142 2.84 3.02 11.16
N ALA A 143 3.86 2.32 11.68
CA ALA A 143 4.15 2.29 13.11
C ALA A 143 4.62 3.66 13.65
N GLU A 144 5.42 4.39 12.87
CA GLU A 144 5.84 5.77 13.17
C GLU A 144 4.62 6.70 13.26
N GLN A 145 3.73 6.68 12.26
CA GLN A 145 2.50 7.50 12.25
C GLN A 145 1.59 7.22 13.44
N GLU A 146 1.45 5.95 13.83
CA GLU A 146 0.67 5.58 15.01
C GLU A 146 1.31 6.04 16.32
N ALA A 147 2.63 5.97 16.43
CA ALA A 147 3.36 6.45 17.59
C ALA A 147 3.22 7.97 17.74
N GLU A 148 3.35 8.71 16.65
CA GLU A 148 3.14 10.16 16.61
C GLU A 148 1.71 10.53 17.00
N HIS A 149 0.72 9.84 16.45
CA HIS A 149 -0.69 10.08 16.79
C HIS A 149 -0.98 9.80 18.27
N LYS A 150 -0.44 8.70 18.83
CA LYS A 150 -0.56 8.39 20.26
C LYS A 150 0.12 9.44 21.14
N ALA A 151 1.31 9.91 20.75
CA ALA A 151 2.02 10.97 21.48
C ALA A 151 1.26 12.29 21.45
N PHE A 152 0.67 12.63 20.29
CA PHE A 152 -0.17 13.82 20.14
C PHE A 152 -1.41 13.73 21.05
N LEU A 153 -2.12 12.60 21.05
CA LEU A 153 -3.27 12.38 21.92
C LEU A 153 -2.89 12.36 23.40
N ALA A 154 -1.74 11.81 23.77
CA ALA A 154 -1.25 11.86 25.15
C ALA A 154 -0.95 13.30 25.62
N THR A 155 -0.57 14.18 24.69
CA THR A 155 -0.21 15.58 24.99
C THR A 155 -1.42 16.52 24.94
N HIS A 156 -2.38 16.27 24.05
CA HIS A 156 -3.49 17.18 23.75
C HIS A 156 -4.89 16.57 23.98
N GLY A 157 -4.98 15.32 24.44
CA GLY A 157 -6.23 14.58 24.62
C GLY A 157 -7.21 15.33 25.50
N ASP A 158 -6.75 15.85 26.64
CA ASP A 158 -7.57 16.61 27.59
C ASP A 158 -8.17 17.87 26.95
N ILE A 159 -7.43 18.56 26.08
CA ILE A 159 -7.89 19.75 25.37
C ILE A 159 -8.97 19.37 24.34
N LEU A 160 -8.76 18.28 23.61
CA LEU A 160 -9.72 17.78 22.63
C LEU A 160 -11.02 17.29 23.29
N GLU A 161 -10.93 16.63 24.45
CA GLU A 161 -12.09 16.21 25.23
C GLU A 161 -12.88 17.40 25.78
N GLN A 162 -12.19 18.43 26.29
CA GLN A 162 -12.82 19.67 26.75
C GLN A 162 -13.54 20.40 25.61
N TRP A 163 -12.93 20.45 24.42
CA TRP A 163 -13.55 21.05 23.24
C TRP A 163 -14.76 20.24 22.76
N ALA A 164 -14.66 18.91 22.71
CA ALA A 164 -15.77 18.03 22.34
C ALA A 164 -16.95 18.13 23.34
N ALA A 165 -16.67 18.31 24.63
CA ALA A 165 -17.68 18.54 25.66
C ALA A 165 -18.34 19.92 25.52
N ALA A 166 -17.59 20.96 25.19
CA ALA A 166 -18.10 22.32 25.01
C ALA A 166 -19.01 22.49 23.77
N VAL A 167 -18.90 21.60 22.77
CA VAL A 167 -19.70 21.64 21.53
C VAL A 167 -20.99 20.82 21.65
N ARG A 168 -21.22 20.06 22.73
CA ARG A 168 -22.49 19.33 22.92
C ARG A 168 -23.63 20.33 23.20
N PRO A 169 -24.74 20.31 22.42
CA PRO A 169 -25.90 21.14 22.74
C PRO A 169 -26.49 20.71 24.08
N LEU A 170 -26.81 21.69 24.93
CA LEU A 170 -27.58 21.48 26.16
C LEU A 170 -28.89 20.74 25.80
N PRO A 171 -29.30 19.72 26.58
CA PRO A 171 -30.58 19.06 26.36
C PRO A 171 -31.70 20.11 26.42
N PRO A 172 -32.73 20.02 25.55
CA PRO A 172 -33.85 20.94 25.60
C PRO A 172 -34.52 20.82 26.97
N GLU A 173 -34.66 21.95 27.67
CA GLU A 173 -35.45 22.02 28.89
C GLU A 173 -36.85 21.50 28.57
N ALA A 174 -37.28 20.50 29.33
CA ALA A 174 -38.62 19.94 29.21
C ALA A 174 -39.61 20.89 29.87
N ASP A 175 -40.36 21.62 29.05
CA ASP A 175 -41.61 22.31 29.44
C ASP A 175 -42.79 21.33 29.46
#